data_AF-A0AAW0DAG2-F1
#
_entry.id   AF-A0AAW0DAG2-F1
#
_cell.length_a   1.000
_cell.length_b   1.000
_cell.length_c   1.000
_cell.angle_alpha   90.00
_cell.angle_beta   90.00
_cell.angle_gamma   90.00
#
_symmetry.space_group_name_H-M   'P 1'
#
loop_
_entity.id
_entity.type
_entity.pdbx_description
1 polymer ?
#
loop_
_entity_poly.entity_id
_entity_poly.type
_entity_poly.pdbx_seq_one_letter_code
_entity_poly.pdbx_strand_id
1 'polypeptide(L)'
;MGNTVAKSPKELTLSSQRSLEKQRQLILQSASAAPPPGYVRAYFYSHLYQIYDKSPPDLAADIPLCPSGGLDLGVVKQEWGLETCLPVDPLRWKPFQPGQPNYLSAVAVEVLSNGQGCIKFIEPTVSHQTLMQRQTRDVVLGVATLIQLSFLRALQAIYQCLEDDTPLPAMYRQMRRRAQSVTAIWSWDDLLNIFILCMWFGLAVATYGGYIQWAPMERGRKWVRTGSFSL
;
A
#
# COMPACT_ATOMS: atom_id res chain seq x y z
N MET A 1 -35.18 -3.63 -7.96
CA MET A 1 -34.11 -4.66 -7.94
C MET A 1 -33.08 -4.27 -8.99
N GLY A 2 -32.00 -3.60 -8.59
CA GLY A 2 -30.95 -3.15 -9.50
C GLY A 2 -29.89 -4.23 -9.66
N ASN A 3 -29.75 -4.77 -10.87
CA ASN A 3 -28.68 -5.72 -11.21
C ASN A 3 -27.31 -5.03 -11.04
N THR A 4 -26.56 -5.41 -10.02
CA THR A 4 -25.11 -5.16 -9.93
C THR A 4 -24.43 -5.93 -11.04
N VAL A 5 -24.23 -5.28 -12.19
CA VAL A 5 -23.43 -5.81 -13.30
C VAL A 5 -22.01 -5.96 -12.79
N ALA A 6 -21.58 -7.21 -12.61
CA ALA A 6 -20.19 -7.53 -12.30
C ALA A 6 -19.30 -6.93 -13.39
N LYS A 7 -18.36 -6.07 -12.99
CA LYS A 7 -17.42 -5.45 -13.93
C LYS A 7 -16.72 -6.54 -14.71
N SER A 8 -16.72 -6.38 -16.03
CA SER A 8 -16.05 -7.33 -16.92
C SER A 8 -14.56 -7.43 -16.54
N PRO A 9 -13.91 -8.60 -16.64
CA PRO A 9 -12.47 -8.74 -16.43
C PRO A 9 -11.63 -7.71 -17.20
N LYS A 10 -12.13 -7.25 -18.36
CA LYS A 10 -11.52 -6.18 -19.17
C LYS A 10 -11.55 -4.81 -18.48
N GLU A 11 -12.61 -4.51 -17.73
CA GLU A 11 -12.72 -3.23 -16.99
C GLU A 11 -11.85 -3.23 -15.74
N LEU A 12 -11.71 -4.38 -15.08
CA LEU A 12 -10.80 -4.56 -13.95
C LEU A 12 -9.34 -4.33 -14.37
N THR A 13 -8.91 -4.95 -15.48
CA THR A 13 -7.57 -4.74 -16.04
C THR A 13 -7.32 -3.29 -16.44
N LEU A 14 -8.28 -2.64 -17.10
CA LEU A 14 -8.19 -1.21 -17.46
C LEU A 14 -8.07 -0.30 -16.23
N SER A 15 -8.83 -0.59 -15.17
CA SER A 15 -8.75 0.20 -13.93
C SER A 15 -7.42 0.03 -13.20
N SER A 16 -6.86 -1.18 -13.21
CA SER A 16 -5.52 -1.47 -12.66
C SER A 16 -4.44 -0.72 -13.45
N GLN A 17 -4.52 -0.72 -14.78
CA GLN A 17 -3.60 0.04 -15.64
C GLN A 17 -3.62 1.54 -15.35
N ARG A 18 -4.80 2.14 -15.18
CA ARG A 18 -4.93 3.57 -14.85
C ARG A 18 -4.33 3.92 -13.49
N SER A 19 -4.50 3.05 -12.49
CA SER A 19 -3.90 3.24 -11.17
C SER A 19 -2.38 3.19 -11.25
N LEU A 20 -1.83 2.23 -12.00
CA LEU A 20 -0.39 2.14 -12.27
C LEU A 20 0.13 3.38 -13.01
N GLU A 21 -0.57 3.87 -14.04
CA GLU A 21 -0.20 5.10 -14.75
C GLU A 21 -0.19 6.32 -13.83
N LYS A 22 -1.18 6.46 -12.95
CA LYS A 22 -1.24 7.57 -11.99
C LYS A 22 -0.08 7.51 -11.00
N GLN A 23 0.24 6.32 -10.49
CA GLN A 23 1.40 6.11 -9.62
C GLN A 23 2.71 6.42 -10.35
N ARG A 24 2.82 6.04 -11.63
CA ARG A 24 3.96 6.40 -12.49
C ARG A 24 4.11 7.90 -12.67
N GLN A 25 3.01 8.64 -12.87
CA GLN A 25 3.06 10.10 -12.99
C GLN A 25 3.56 10.76 -11.71
N LEU A 26 3.17 10.27 -10.54
CA LEU A 26 3.65 10.79 -9.25
C LEU A 26 5.15 10.53 -9.06
N ILE A 27 5.64 9.35 -9.45
CA ILE A 27 7.06 9.01 -9.40
C ILE A 27 7.88 9.90 -10.36
N LEU A 28 7.35 10.16 -11.57
CA LEU A 28 8.00 11.06 -12.53
C LEU A 28 8.01 12.52 -12.06
N GLN A 29 6.97 12.96 -11.35
CA GLN A 29 6.92 14.30 -10.77
C GLN A 29 7.91 14.45 -9.61
N SER A 30 8.02 13.46 -8.73
CA SER A 30 9.04 13.48 -7.65
C SER A 30 10.47 13.40 -8.20
N ALA A 31 10.65 12.74 -9.35
CA ALA A 31 11.93 12.68 -10.06
C ALA A 31 12.42 14.04 -10.59
N SER A 32 11.56 15.06 -10.70
CA SER A 32 11.93 16.35 -11.29
C SER A 32 12.66 17.30 -10.33
N ALA A 33 12.52 17.13 -9.02
CA ALA A 33 13.20 17.99 -8.05
C ALA A 33 14.63 17.49 -7.80
N ALA A 34 15.63 18.34 -7.66
CA ALA A 34 16.97 17.89 -7.26
C ALA A 34 16.93 17.28 -5.84
N PRO A 35 17.71 16.23 -5.53
CA PRO A 35 17.77 15.69 -4.17
C PRO A 35 18.33 16.76 -3.21
N PRO A 36 17.91 16.77 -1.94
CA PRO A 36 18.46 17.68 -0.94
C PRO A 36 19.99 17.51 -0.78
N PRO A 37 20.72 18.55 -0.35
CA PRO A 37 22.15 18.43 -0.05
C PRO A 37 22.43 17.33 0.97
N GLY A 38 23.42 16.48 0.69
CA GLY A 38 23.74 15.32 1.52
C GLY A 38 22.86 14.09 1.28
N TYR A 39 21.97 14.13 0.28
CA TYR A 39 21.17 12.99 -0.15
C TYR A 39 21.52 12.59 -1.58
N VAL A 40 21.30 11.32 -1.90
CA VAL A 40 21.37 10.80 -3.27
C VAL A 40 20.04 10.18 -3.64
N ARG A 41 19.59 10.46 -4.87
CA ARG A 41 18.39 9.82 -5.39
C ARG A 41 18.68 8.36 -5.73
N ALA A 42 17.84 7.47 -5.23
CA ALA A 42 17.94 6.04 -5.46
C ALA A 42 16.67 5.55 -6.16
N TYR A 43 16.86 4.79 -7.24
CA TYR A 43 15.77 4.16 -7.99
C TYR A 43 15.90 2.65 -7.95
N PHE A 44 14.85 1.97 -7.54
CA PHE A 44 14.80 0.52 -7.54
C PHE A 44 14.02 0.01 -8.76
N TYR A 45 14.57 -1.03 -9.38
CA TYR A 45 13.93 -1.79 -10.45
C TYR A 45 13.96 -3.26 -10.07
N SER A 46 12.80 -3.92 -10.13
CA SER A 46 12.68 -5.36 -9.94
C SER A 46 13.49 -6.15 -10.97
N HIS A 47 13.67 -5.59 -12.17
CA HIS A 47 14.43 -6.25 -13.24
C HIS A 47 15.26 -5.27 -14.07
N LEU A 48 16.42 -5.75 -14.54
CA LEU A 48 17.33 -4.97 -15.38
C LEU A 48 16.71 -4.52 -16.71
N TYR A 49 15.80 -5.31 -17.30
CA TYR A 49 15.14 -4.95 -18.57
C TYR A 49 14.31 -3.67 -18.48
N GLN A 50 13.74 -3.37 -17.32
CA GLN A 50 12.96 -2.15 -17.11
C GLN A 50 13.82 -0.90 -17.30
N ILE A 51 15.10 -0.99 -16.92
CA ILE A 51 16.05 0.09 -17.09
C ILE A 51 16.35 0.31 -18.59
N TYR A 52 16.51 -0.76 -19.35
CA TYR A 52 16.72 -0.69 -20.81
C TYR A 52 15.52 -0.11 -21.55
N ASP A 53 14.32 -0.53 -21.17
CA ASP A 53 13.06 -0.06 -21.76
C ASP A 53 12.68 1.36 -21.30
N LYS A 54 13.52 2.00 -20.47
CA LYS A 54 13.24 3.31 -19.84
C LYS A 54 11.89 3.31 -19.12
N SER A 55 11.53 2.16 -18.55
CA SER A 55 10.36 2.04 -17.69
C SER A 55 10.58 2.89 -16.42
N PRO A 56 9.52 3.41 -15.82
CA PRO A 56 9.61 4.08 -14.54
C PRO A 56 10.08 3.10 -13.45
N PRO A 57 10.78 3.58 -12.41
CA PRO A 57 11.23 2.73 -11.33
C PRO A 57 10.06 2.23 -10.48
N ASP A 58 10.23 1.06 -9.89
CA ASP A 58 9.25 0.46 -8.98
C ASP A 58 9.20 1.22 -7.65
N LEU A 59 10.37 1.63 -7.14
CA LEU A 59 10.50 2.48 -5.95
C LEU A 59 11.49 3.62 -6.22
N ALA A 60 11.24 4.77 -5.61
CA ALA A 60 12.11 5.93 -5.66
C ALA A 60 12.17 6.58 -4.28
N ALA A 61 13.38 6.91 -3.82
CA ALA A 61 13.58 7.64 -2.58
C ALA A 61 14.88 8.46 -2.64
N ASP A 62 14.93 9.55 -1.88
CA ASP A 62 16.17 10.29 -1.64
C ASP A 62 16.78 9.74 -0.35
N ILE A 63 17.97 9.13 -0.44
CA ILE A 63 18.62 8.41 0.66
C ILE A 63 19.77 9.27 1.21
N PRO A 64 19.90 9.43 2.54
CA PRO A 64 20.97 10.21 3.13
C PRO A 64 22.33 9.54 2.88
N LEU A 65 23.32 10.34 2.53
CA LEU A 65 24.72 9.92 2.44
C LEU A 65 25.35 9.91 3.83
N CYS A 66 26.34 9.04 4.01
CA CYS A 66 27.21 9.10 5.18
C CYS A 66 28.02 10.41 5.17
N PRO A 67 28.54 10.87 6.33
CA PRO A 67 29.40 12.06 6.39
C PRO A 67 30.65 12.00 5.49
N SER A 68 31.10 10.79 5.15
CA SER A 68 32.17 10.52 4.19
C SER A 68 31.79 10.72 2.72
N GLY A 69 30.51 10.99 2.42
CA GLY A 69 29.93 11.01 1.07
C GLY A 69 29.60 9.63 0.50
N GLY A 70 29.86 8.55 1.25
CA GLY A 70 29.46 7.20 0.85
C GLY A 70 27.98 6.92 1.08
N LEU A 71 27.51 5.77 0.57
CA LEU A 71 26.13 5.31 0.73
C LEU A 71 26.11 3.94 1.42
N ASP A 72 25.39 3.84 2.52
CA ASP A 72 25.13 2.57 3.22
C ASP A 72 23.97 1.83 2.54
N LEU A 73 24.29 0.70 1.90
CA LEU A 73 23.31 -0.16 1.24
C LEU A 73 22.45 -0.94 2.24
N GLY A 74 22.89 -1.06 3.49
CA GLY A 74 22.08 -1.59 4.59
C GLY A 74 20.84 -0.74 4.83
N VAL A 75 21.00 0.59 4.85
CA VAL A 75 19.89 1.54 4.98
C VAL A 75 18.93 1.42 3.80
N VAL A 76 19.45 1.37 2.57
CA VAL A 76 18.63 1.19 1.36
C VAL A 76 17.81 -0.11 1.42
N LYS A 77 18.44 -1.22 1.83
CA LYS A 77 17.76 -2.52 1.97
C LYS A 77 16.67 -2.46 3.04
N GLN A 78 16.95 -1.85 4.18
CA GLN A 78 15.99 -1.74 5.27
C GLN A 78 14.79 -0.87 4.87
N GLU A 79 15.03 0.28 4.24
CA GLU A 79 14.00 1.22 3.81
C GLU A 79 13.00 0.57 2.83
N TRP A 80 13.50 -0.26 1.92
CA TRP A 80 12.68 -0.88 0.87
C TRP A 80 12.29 -2.34 1.15
N GLY A 81 12.77 -2.94 2.24
CA GLY A 81 12.54 -4.36 2.55
C GLY A 81 13.17 -5.31 1.53
N LEU A 82 14.42 -5.04 1.14
CA LEU A 82 15.19 -5.86 0.20
C LEU A 82 16.11 -6.83 0.94
N GLU A 83 16.26 -8.06 0.43
CA GLU A 83 17.27 -9.01 0.90
C GLU A 83 18.64 -8.65 0.32
N THR A 84 18.66 -8.40 -0.99
CA THR A 84 19.88 -7.99 -1.70
C THR A 84 19.63 -6.69 -2.45
N CYS A 85 20.70 -5.92 -2.62
CA CYS A 85 20.62 -4.64 -3.31
C CYS A 85 21.96 -4.43 -4.01
N LEU A 86 21.95 -4.47 -5.33
CA LEU A 86 23.12 -4.19 -6.14
C LEU A 86 22.85 -2.94 -6.99
N PRO A 87 23.74 -1.93 -6.94
CA PRO A 87 23.67 -0.83 -7.88
C PRO A 87 23.95 -1.32 -9.31
N VAL A 88 23.49 -0.57 -10.30
CA VAL A 88 23.73 -0.83 -11.72
C VAL A 88 24.70 0.21 -12.25
N ASP A 89 25.78 -0.25 -12.88
CA ASP A 89 26.72 0.63 -13.58
C ASP A 89 26.03 1.24 -14.82
N PRO A 90 25.88 2.58 -14.91
CA PRO A 90 25.15 3.22 -16.00
C PRO A 90 25.86 3.14 -17.35
N LEU A 91 27.18 2.87 -17.38
CA LEU A 91 27.96 2.72 -18.61
C LEU A 91 27.91 1.29 -19.12
N ARG A 92 27.98 0.32 -18.21
CA ARG A 92 28.04 -1.11 -18.56
C ARG A 92 26.68 -1.80 -18.56
N TRP A 93 25.67 -1.18 -17.96
CA TRP A 93 24.34 -1.75 -17.72
C TRP A 93 24.38 -3.13 -17.08
N LYS A 94 25.29 -3.29 -16.12
CA LYS A 94 25.49 -4.53 -15.38
C LYS A 94 25.42 -4.25 -13.88
N PRO A 95 25.01 -5.24 -13.08
CA PRO A 95 25.08 -5.12 -11.62
C PRO A 95 26.54 -4.87 -11.22
N PHE A 96 26.76 -3.81 -10.45
CA PHE A 96 28.04 -3.45 -9.89
C PHE A 96 28.15 -4.08 -8.50
N GLN A 97 29.21 -4.87 -8.31
CA GLN A 97 29.46 -5.52 -7.03
C GLN A 97 30.44 -4.67 -6.21
N PRO A 98 29.97 -4.04 -5.10
CA PRO A 98 30.84 -3.23 -4.28
C PRO A 98 31.89 -4.09 -3.58
N GLY A 99 33.08 -3.52 -3.35
CA GLY A 99 34.13 -4.21 -2.59
C GLY A 99 33.73 -4.49 -1.14
N GLN A 100 32.81 -3.68 -0.59
CA GLN A 100 32.16 -3.93 0.69
C GLN A 100 30.66 -4.19 0.48
N PRO A 101 30.10 -5.33 0.90
CA PRO A 101 28.74 -5.75 0.54
C PRO A 101 27.62 -4.75 0.90
N ASN A 102 27.82 -3.94 1.94
CA ASN A 102 26.82 -3.00 2.44
C ASN A 102 27.21 -1.53 2.24
N TYR A 103 28.25 -1.22 1.48
CA TYR A 103 28.76 0.15 1.41
C TYR A 103 29.27 0.51 0.02
N LEU A 104 28.82 1.67 -0.47
CA LEU A 104 29.40 2.34 -1.63
C LEU A 104 30.27 3.50 -1.17
N SER A 105 31.50 3.53 -1.65
CA SER A 105 32.41 4.66 -1.43
C SER A 105 31.86 5.92 -2.10
N ALA A 106 32.29 7.11 -1.63
CA ALA A 106 31.91 8.38 -2.25
C ALA A 106 32.23 8.43 -3.75
N VAL A 107 33.37 7.87 -4.16
CA VAL A 107 33.76 7.75 -5.57
C VAL A 107 32.78 6.86 -6.34
N ALA A 108 32.37 5.72 -5.76
CA ALA A 108 31.38 4.85 -6.40
C ALA A 108 30.02 5.54 -6.52
N VAL A 109 29.58 6.26 -5.48
CA VAL A 109 28.35 7.07 -5.50
C VAL A 109 28.42 8.12 -6.60
N GLU A 110 29.53 8.85 -6.70
CA GLU A 110 29.75 9.85 -7.75
C GLU A 110 29.70 9.21 -9.14
N VAL A 111 30.46 8.15 -9.39
CA VAL A 111 30.50 7.47 -10.70
C VAL A 111 29.14 6.88 -11.09
N LEU A 112 28.43 6.25 -10.15
CA LEU A 112 27.14 5.62 -10.41
C LEU A 112 26.00 6.63 -10.58
N SER A 113 26.10 7.80 -9.95
CA SER A 113 25.11 8.88 -10.09
C SER A 113 25.45 9.85 -11.22
N ASN A 114 26.68 9.84 -11.74
CA ASN A 114 27.16 10.81 -12.72
C ASN A 114 26.30 10.78 -14.00
N GLY A 115 25.92 11.96 -14.47
CA GLY A 115 25.11 12.15 -15.69
C GLY A 115 23.61 11.85 -15.54
N GLN A 116 23.17 11.12 -14.51
CA GLN A 116 21.76 10.79 -14.29
C GLN A 116 21.18 11.38 -12.99
N GLY A 117 22.02 11.85 -12.08
CA GLY A 117 21.61 12.42 -10.79
C GLY A 117 20.94 11.40 -9.85
N CYS A 118 21.04 10.10 -10.16
CA CYS A 118 20.44 9.02 -9.39
C CYS A 118 21.25 7.73 -9.52
N ILE A 119 21.17 6.88 -8.51
CA ILE A 119 21.73 5.53 -8.52
C ILE A 119 20.60 4.55 -8.76
N LYS A 120 20.76 3.67 -9.75
CA LYS A 120 19.80 2.61 -10.05
C LYS A 120 20.19 1.33 -9.34
N PHE A 121 19.23 0.68 -8.71
CA PHE A 121 19.40 -0.55 -7.95
C PHE A 121 18.52 -1.65 -8.52
N ILE A 122 19.02 -2.88 -8.40
CA ILE A 122 18.27 -4.10 -8.66
C ILE A 122 18.46 -5.09 -7.51
N GLU A 123 17.57 -6.07 -7.44
CA GLU A 123 17.70 -7.20 -6.54
C GLU A 123 17.83 -8.49 -7.38
N PRO A 124 19.07 -8.95 -7.65
CA PRO A 124 19.28 -10.07 -8.57
C PRO A 124 18.86 -11.41 -7.97
N THR A 125 18.96 -11.55 -6.65
CA THR A 125 18.68 -12.78 -5.92
C THR A 125 17.66 -12.48 -4.84
N VAL A 126 16.48 -13.07 -4.98
CA VAL A 126 15.40 -13.02 -3.98
C VAL A 126 15.14 -14.45 -3.54
N SER A 127 15.10 -14.68 -2.22
CA SER A 127 14.69 -15.98 -1.69
C SER A 127 13.22 -16.24 -2.04
N HIS A 128 12.87 -17.52 -2.19
CA HIS A 128 11.49 -17.93 -2.42
C HIS A 128 10.54 -17.43 -1.31
N GLN A 129 11.03 -17.38 -0.07
CA GLN A 129 10.25 -16.91 1.07
C GLN A 129 9.92 -15.42 0.96
N THR A 130 10.89 -14.58 0.61
CA THR A 130 10.64 -13.13 0.44
C THR A 130 9.74 -12.85 -0.76
N LEU A 131 9.87 -13.62 -1.84
CA LEU A 131 8.96 -13.50 -2.98
C LEU A 131 7.50 -13.79 -2.56
N MET A 132 7.27 -14.86 -1.79
CA MET A 132 5.95 -15.19 -1.24
C MET A 132 5.44 -14.12 -0.28
N GLN A 133 6.29 -13.57 0.59
CA GLN A 133 5.92 -12.50 1.50
C GLN A 133 5.50 -11.23 0.76
N ARG A 134 6.22 -10.85 -0.30
CA ARG A 134 5.89 -9.68 -1.13
C ARG A 134 4.58 -9.86 -1.88
N GLN A 135 4.39 -11.02 -2.53
CA GLN A 135 3.12 -11.33 -3.19
C GLN A 135 1.95 -11.28 -2.19
N THR A 136 2.15 -11.81 -0.99
CA THR A 136 1.13 -11.74 0.07
C THR A 136 0.84 -10.29 0.47
N ARG A 137 1.89 -9.47 0.66
CA ARG A 137 1.73 -8.04 0.98
C ARG A 137 0.97 -7.31 -0.12
N ASP A 138 1.29 -7.55 -1.38
CA ASP A 138 0.64 -6.90 -2.52
C ASP A 138 -0.83 -7.30 -2.61
N VAL A 139 -1.16 -8.58 -2.36
CA VAL A 139 -2.55 -9.05 -2.26
C VAL A 139 -3.27 -8.37 -1.10
N VAL A 140 -2.66 -8.27 0.08
CA VAL A 140 -3.25 -7.62 1.26
C VAL A 140 -3.50 -6.14 1.01
N LEU A 141 -2.53 -5.42 0.45
CA LEU A 141 -2.67 -4.01 0.08
C LEU A 141 -3.74 -3.83 -1.00
N GLY A 142 -3.80 -4.74 -1.98
CA GLY A 142 -4.84 -4.76 -3.01
C GLY A 142 -6.24 -4.94 -2.41
N VAL A 143 -6.42 -5.90 -1.49
CA VAL A 143 -7.68 -6.12 -0.77
C VAL A 143 -8.05 -4.91 0.08
N ALA A 144 -7.10 -4.34 0.84
CA ALA A 144 -7.34 -3.16 1.66
C ALA A 144 -7.79 -1.96 0.80
N THR A 145 -7.13 -1.75 -0.33
CA THR A 145 -7.51 -0.70 -1.30
C THR A 145 -8.91 -0.94 -1.87
N LEU A 146 -9.25 -2.18 -2.21
CA LEU A 146 -10.59 -2.54 -2.68
C LEU A 146 -11.66 -2.29 -1.62
N ILE A 147 -11.38 -2.63 -0.35
CA ILE A 147 -12.28 -2.34 0.78
C ILE A 147 -12.47 -0.83 0.92
N GLN A 148 -11.40 -0.05 0.93
CA GLN A 148 -11.46 1.40 1.02
C GLN A 148 -12.28 2.01 -0.12
N LEU A 149 -12.05 1.59 -1.37
CA LEU A 149 -12.81 2.04 -2.53
C LEU A 149 -14.29 1.65 -2.44
N SER A 150 -14.58 0.43 -1.96
CA SER A 150 -15.94 -0.07 -1.77
C SER A 150 -16.68 0.74 -0.70
N PHE A 151 -16.01 1.06 0.39
CA PHE A 151 -16.54 1.90 1.47
C PHE A 151 -16.85 3.33 0.98
N LEU A 152 -15.90 3.96 0.27
CA LEU A 152 -16.12 5.28 -0.32
C LEU A 152 -17.30 5.28 -1.31
N ARG A 153 -17.43 4.22 -2.11
CA ARG A 153 -18.55 4.07 -3.04
C ARG A 153 -19.89 3.84 -2.33
N ALA A 154 -19.91 3.04 -1.27
CA ALA A 154 -21.11 2.82 -0.45
C ALA A 154 -21.56 4.10 0.23
N LEU A 155 -20.61 4.86 0.81
CA LEU A 155 -20.89 6.20 1.34
C LEU A 155 -21.51 7.08 0.25
N GLN A 156 -20.89 7.16 -0.93
CA GLN A 156 -21.41 7.98 -2.02
C GLN A 156 -22.84 7.59 -2.44
N ALA A 157 -23.16 6.30 -2.47
CA ALA A 157 -24.52 5.81 -2.77
C ALA A 157 -25.51 6.21 -1.67
N ILE A 158 -25.14 6.08 -0.39
CA ILE A 158 -25.96 6.55 0.74
C ILE A 158 -26.19 8.06 0.65
N TYR A 159 -25.14 8.82 0.30
CA TYR A 159 -25.23 10.27 0.09
C TYR A 159 -26.23 10.61 -1.03
N GLN A 160 -26.23 9.84 -2.12
CA GLN A 160 -27.18 10.03 -3.23
C GLN A 160 -28.62 9.70 -2.81
N CYS A 161 -28.87 8.55 -2.17
CA CYS A 161 -30.22 8.21 -1.70
C CYS A 161 -30.78 9.24 -0.71
N LEU A 162 -29.94 9.73 0.21
CA LEU A 162 -30.37 10.77 1.16
C LEU A 162 -30.67 12.10 0.46
N GLU A 163 -29.95 12.45 -0.61
CA GLU A 163 -30.20 13.66 -1.40
C GLU A 163 -31.51 13.57 -2.21
N ASP A 164 -31.85 12.38 -2.71
CA ASP A 164 -33.07 12.14 -3.50
C ASP A 164 -34.33 11.96 -2.62
N ASP A 165 -34.22 11.30 -1.46
CA ASP A 165 -35.37 10.90 -0.64
C ASP A 165 -35.66 11.84 0.56
N THR A 166 -34.78 12.82 0.87
CA THR A 166 -34.99 13.72 2.03
C THR A 166 -35.00 15.21 1.67
N PRO A 167 -35.93 16.01 2.24
CA PRO A 167 -36.10 17.43 1.89
C PRO A 167 -35.07 18.37 2.56
N LEU A 168 -33.91 17.85 3.03
CA LEU A 168 -32.90 18.63 3.77
C LEU A 168 -31.54 18.74 3.04
N PRO A 169 -31.48 19.29 1.81
CA PRO A 169 -30.23 19.36 1.03
C PRO A 169 -29.19 20.33 1.61
N ALA A 170 -29.60 21.34 2.40
CA ALA A 170 -28.69 22.38 2.89
C ALA A 170 -27.71 21.89 3.97
N MET A 171 -28.20 21.18 4.99
CA MET A 171 -27.38 20.62 6.07
C MET A 171 -26.44 19.54 5.54
N TYR A 172 -26.91 18.79 4.54
CA TYR A 172 -26.19 17.68 3.94
C TYR A 172 -24.99 18.13 3.07
N ARG A 173 -25.16 19.20 2.28
CA ARG A 173 -24.06 19.85 1.54
C ARG A 173 -22.96 20.35 2.47
N GLN A 174 -23.28 20.74 3.70
CA GLN A 174 -22.30 21.18 4.69
C GLN A 174 -21.49 20.01 5.26
N MET A 175 -22.13 18.88 5.57
CA MET A 175 -21.44 17.66 5.99
C MET A 175 -20.55 17.07 4.90
N ARG A 176 -21.00 17.07 3.63
CA ARG A 176 -20.19 16.58 2.49
C ARG A 176 -18.87 17.32 2.33
N ARG A 177 -18.86 18.64 2.51
CA ARG A 177 -17.62 19.45 2.47
C ARG A 177 -16.67 19.09 3.62
N ARG A 178 -17.20 18.80 4.81
CA ARG A 178 -16.41 18.36 5.97
C ARG A 178 -15.84 16.95 5.79
N ALA A 179 -16.64 16.02 5.26
CA ALA A 179 -16.18 14.66 4.98
C ALA A 179 -15.04 14.66 3.94
N GLN A 180 -15.14 15.46 2.88
CA GLN A 180 -14.10 15.59 1.86
C GLN A 180 -12.79 16.18 2.39
N SER A 181 -12.84 17.08 3.39
CA SER A 181 -11.63 17.56 4.06
C SER A 181 -10.99 16.53 5.00
N VAL A 182 -11.75 15.55 5.51
CA VAL A 182 -11.27 14.51 6.44
C VAL A 182 -10.73 13.29 5.69
N THR A 183 -11.19 13.01 4.46
CA THR A 183 -10.71 11.88 3.64
C THR A 183 -9.29 12.02 3.08
N ALA A 184 -8.59 13.13 3.33
CA ALA A 184 -7.29 13.40 2.72
C ALA A 184 -6.11 12.69 3.41
N ILE A 185 -6.20 12.34 4.69
CA ILE A 185 -5.10 11.67 5.42
C ILE A 185 -5.73 10.76 6.47
N TRP A 186 -5.95 9.49 6.14
CA TRP A 186 -6.32 8.49 7.15
C TRP A 186 -5.04 7.80 7.59
N SER A 187 -4.75 7.88 8.88
CA SER A 187 -3.63 7.16 9.47
C SER A 187 -3.94 5.65 9.47
N TRP A 188 -2.91 4.82 9.57
CA TRP A 188 -3.09 3.37 9.71
C TRP A 188 -3.96 3.01 10.93
N ASP A 189 -3.90 3.82 11.98
CA ASP A 189 -4.73 3.65 13.17
C ASP A 189 -6.21 3.89 12.87
N ASP A 190 -6.53 4.85 12.00
CA ASP A 190 -7.92 5.12 11.58
C ASP A 190 -8.50 3.93 10.80
N LEU A 191 -7.69 3.31 9.93
CA LEU A 191 -8.09 2.12 9.19
C LEU A 191 -8.31 0.92 10.11
N LEU A 192 -7.43 0.72 11.09
CA LEU A 192 -7.57 -0.34 12.10
C LEU A 192 -8.84 -0.15 12.92
N ASN A 193 -9.10 1.07 13.38
CA ASN A 193 -10.29 1.40 14.17
C ASN A 193 -11.58 1.17 13.39
N ILE A 194 -11.60 1.52 12.10
CA ILE A 194 -12.76 1.28 11.23
C ILE A 194 -12.96 -0.21 11.01
N PHE A 195 -11.90 -0.97 10.79
CA PHE A 195 -11.98 -2.42 10.67
C PHE A 195 -12.55 -3.07 11.94
N ILE A 196 -12.06 -2.66 13.12
CA ILE A 196 -12.57 -3.11 14.42
C ILE A 196 -14.06 -2.76 14.56
N LEU A 197 -14.46 -1.54 14.19
CA LEU A 197 -15.86 -1.10 14.21
C LEU A 197 -16.75 -1.94 13.28
N CYS A 198 -16.31 -2.20 12.05
CA CYS A 198 -17.03 -3.05 11.11
C CYS A 198 -17.15 -4.49 11.62
N MET A 199 -16.10 -5.02 12.25
CA MET A 199 -16.13 -6.36 12.84
C MET A 199 -17.11 -6.42 14.02
N TRP A 200 -17.11 -5.42 14.92
CA TRP A 200 -18.08 -5.33 16.01
C TRP A 200 -19.51 -5.17 15.52
N PHE A 201 -19.71 -4.36 14.47
CA PHE A 201 -21.02 -4.18 13.85
C PHE A 201 -21.51 -5.50 13.21
N GLY A 202 -20.65 -6.18 12.46
CA GLY A 202 -20.96 -7.49 11.88
C GLY A 202 -21.26 -8.55 12.95
N LEU A 203 -20.48 -8.56 14.03
CA LEU A 203 -20.73 -9.41 15.19
C LEU A 203 -22.10 -9.10 15.78
N ALA A 204 -22.41 -7.83 16.07
CA ALA A 204 -23.69 -7.39 16.61
C ALA A 204 -24.86 -7.81 15.73
N VAL A 205 -24.77 -7.60 14.41
CA VAL A 205 -25.80 -8.03 13.45
C VAL A 205 -25.98 -9.55 13.49
N ALA A 206 -24.89 -10.32 13.58
CA ALA A 206 -24.96 -11.77 13.68
C ALA A 206 -25.57 -12.24 15.02
N THR A 207 -25.33 -11.51 16.11
CA THR A 207 -25.96 -11.76 17.42
C THR A 207 -27.45 -11.45 17.39
N TYR A 208 -27.84 -10.26 16.94
CA TYR A 208 -29.23 -9.81 16.96
C TYR A 208 -30.08 -10.46 15.87
N GLY A 209 -29.48 -10.83 14.74
CA GLY A 209 -30.12 -11.60 13.68
C GLY A 209 -30.30 -13.08 14.00
N GLY A 210 -29.81 -13.56 15.15
CA GLY A 210 -29.95 -14.95 15.57
C GLY A 210 -29.06 -15.95 14.81
N TYR A 211 -28.09 -15.45 14.03
CA TYR A 211 -27.15 -16.27 13.28
C TYR A 211 -26.08 -16.92 14.18
N ILE A 212 -25.77 -16.29 15.31
CA ILE A 212 -24.93 -16.88 16.36
C ILE A 212 -25.82 -17.38 17.49
N GLN A 213 -26.05 -18.70 17.51
CA GLN A 213 -26.71 -19.35 18.64
C GLN A 213 -25.72 -19.47 19.80
N TRP A 214 -25.90 -18.69 20.86
CA TRP A 214 -25.12 -18.79 22.10
C TRP A 214 -25.53 -20.00 22.95
N ALA A 215 -25.57 -21.18 22.32
CA ALA A 215 -25.88 -22.45 22.95
C ALA A 215 -25.08 -22.75 24.25
N PRO A 216 -23.81 -22.35 24.42
CA PRO A 216 -23.12 -22.52 25.71
C PRO A 216 -23.62 -21.55 26.79
N MET A 217 -24.01 -20.33 26.44
CA MET A 217 -24.50 -19.33 27.41
C MET A 217 -25.93 -19.66 27.88
N GLU A 218 -26.78 -20.17 26.99
CA GLU A 218 -28.10 -20.68 27.34
C GLU A 218 -28.02 -21.94 28.21
N ARG A 219 -27.06 -22.84 27.95
CA ARG A 219 -26.78 -23.99 28.82
C ARG A 219 -26.31 -23.55 30.21
N GLY A 220 -25.43 -22.54 30.29
CA GLY A 220 -25.01 -21.95 31.56
C GLY A 220 -26.18 -21.33 32.35
N ARG A 221 -27.06 -20.57 31.69
CA ARG A 221 -28.26 -19.99 32.33
C ARG A 221 -29.27 -21.05 32.78
N LYS A 222 -29.46 -22.11 32.01
CA LYS A 222 -30.29 -23.26 32.42
C LYS A 222 -29.70 -23.94 33.64
N TRP A 223 -28.39 -24.21 33.65
CA TRP A 223 -27.72 -24.82 34.79
C TRP A 223 -27.87 -23.99 36.08
N VAL A 224 -27.67 -22.67 36.02
CA VAL A 224 -27.85 -21.79 37.19
C VAL A 224 -29.29 -21.82 37.71
N ARG A 225 -30.29 -21.99 36.83
CA ARG A 225 -31.71 -22.05 37.24
C ARG A 225 -32.15 -23.42 37.73
N THR A 226 -31.66 -24.51 37.14
CA THR A 226 -32.19 -25.85 37.41
C THR A 226 -31.25 -26.74 38.22
N GLY A 227 -29.99 -26.34 38.41
CA GLY A 227 -28.97 -27.10 39.15
C GLY A 227 -28.57 -28.43 38.49
N SER A 228 -29.24 -28.85 37.43
CA SER A 228 -29.01 -30.13 36.74
C SER A 228 -28.18 -29.93 35.47
N PHE A 229 -27.07 -30.64 35.37
CA PHE A 229 -26.28 -30.74 34.15
C PHE A 229 -26.81 -31.93 33.31
N SER A 230 -27.60 -31.66 32.28
CA SER A 230 -27.91 -32.66 31.24
C SER A 230 -26.95 -32.44 30.07
N LEU A 231 -26.09 -33.43 29.80
CA LEU A 231 -25.20 -33.46 28.63
C LEU A 231 -26.00 -33.63 27.34
#